data_AF-C4IYM0-F1
#
_entry.id   AF-C4IYM0-F1
#
_cell.length_a   1.000
_cell.length_b   1.000
_cell.length_c   1.000
_cell.angle_alpha   90.00
_cell.angle_beta   90.00
_cell.angle_gamma   90.00
#
_symmetry.space_group_name_H-M   'P 1'
#
loop_
_entity.id
_entity.type
_entity.pdbx_description
1 polymer ?
#
loop_
_entity_poly.entity_id
_entity_poly.type
_entity_poly.pdbx_seq_one_letter_code
_entity_poly.pdbx_strand_id
1 'polypeptide(L)'
;MLAEKQAALEKLEWEANVSSTKVEELQADVASMDTEVSALMKLFRKITESDRAPPPRDRNDDLSLECEPVHLDDTLDDIDLEKMEKEMSAYVSALSAAKENPTDEFMRAVADARLRLQAVVL
;
A
#
# COMPACT_ATOMS: atom_id res chain seq x y z
N MET A 1 52.71 -27.23 -15.25
CA MET A 1 51.80 -27.40 -16.40
C MET A 1 50.69 -28.42 -16.20
N LEU A 2 50.92 -29.71 -15.89
CA LEU A 2 49.80 -30.68 -15.69
C LEU A 2 48.94 -30.36 -14.45
N ALA A 3 49.57 -30.08 -13.31
CA ALA A 3 48.86 -29.71 -12.08
C ALA A 3 48.07 -28.40 -12.20
N GLU A 4 48.61 -27.40 -12.90
CA GLU A 4 47.91 -26.13 -13.14
C GLU A 4 46.69 -26.30 -14.05
N LYS A 5 46.79 -27.16 -15.08
CA LYS A 5 45.64 -27.50 -15.93
C LYS A 5 44.55 -28.23 -15.15
N GLN A 6 44.94 -29.13 -14.25
CA GLN A 6 44.01 -29.85 -13.38
C GLN A 6 43.28 -28.88 -12.43
N ALA A 7 44.02 -27.99 -11.76
CA ALA A 7 43.44 -26.98 -10.87
C ALA A 7 42.51 -26.00 -11.60
N ALA A 8 42.86 -25.61 -12.83
CA ALA A 8 42.00 -24.76 -13.66
C ALA A 8 40.69 -25.46 -14.06
N LEU A 9 40.74 -26.77 -14.32
CA LEU A 9 39.57 -27.57 -14.66
C LEU A 9 38.64 -27.73 -13.45
N GLU A 10 39.17 -28.10 -12.29
CA GLU A 10 38.41 -28.23 -11.04
C GLU A 10 37.74 -26.90 -10.64
N LYS A 11 38.46 -25.79 -10.81
CA LYS A 11 37.89 -24.45 -10.58
C LYS A 11 36.73 -24.17 -11.51
N LEU A 12 36.88 -24.46 -12.81
CA LEU A 12 35.84 -24.19 -13.80
C LEU A 12 34.60 -25.07 -13.56
N GLU A 13 34.80 -26.33 -13.16
CA GLU A 13 33.71 -27.23 -12.77
C GLU A 13 32.97 -26.73 -11.52
N TRP A 14 33.70 -26.26 -10.51
CA TRP A 14 33.10 -25.65 -9.33
C TRP A 14 32.31 -24.38 -9.66
N GLU A 15 32.87 -23.48 -10.48
CA GLU A 15 32.19 -22.26 -10.92
C GLU A 15 30.92 -22.58 -11.72
N ALA A 16 30.97 -23.58 -12.61
CA ALA A 16 29.82 -24.04 -13.37
C ALA A 16 28.72 -24.60 -12.46
N ASN A 17 29.10 -25.40 -11.45
CA ASN A 17 28.14 -25.96 -10.51
C ASN A 17 27.46 -24.88 -9.65
N VAL A 18 28.24 -23.94 -9.10
CA VAL A 18 27.71 -22.78 -8.35
C VAL A 18 26.79 -21.92 -9.22
N SER A 19 27.18 -21.71 -10.49
CA SER A 19 26.37 -20.98 -11.45
C SER A 19 25.03 -21.68 -11.72
N SER A 20 25.04 -23.01 -11.89
CA SER A 20 23.82 -23.80 -12.10
C SER A 20 22.88 -23.72 -10.90
N THR A 21 23.38 -23.89 -9.68
CA THR A 21 22.57 -23.76 -8.46
C THR A 21 21.92 -22.38 -8.36
N LYS A 22 22.66 -21.30 -8.67
CA LYS A 22 22.10 -19.95 -8.65
C LYS A 22 21.01 -19.74 -9.71
N VAL A 23 21.11 -20.40 -10.86
CA VAL A 23 20.06 -20.36 -11.89
C VAL A 23 18.80 -21.06 -11.39
N GLU A 24 18.92 -22.21 -10.72
CA GLU A 24 17.78 -22.93 -10.13
C GLU A 24 17.07 -22.10 -9.05
N GLU A 25 17.83 -21.44 -8.17
CA GLU A 25 17.29 -20.52 -7.15
C GLU A 25 16.51 -19.37 -7.80
N LEU A 26 17.10 -18.69 -8.80
CA LEU A 26 16.42 -17.60 -9.51
C LEU A 26 15.16 -18.06 -10.24
N GLN A 27 15.14 -19.28 -10.77
CA GLN A 27 13.93 -19.85 -11.40
C GLN A 27 12.82 -20.08 -10.37
N ALA A 28 13.17 -20.53 -9.16
CA ALA A 28 12.20 -20.69 -8.07
C ALA A 28 11.65 -19.32 -7.63
N ASP A 29 12.49 -18.30 -7.50
CA ASP A 29 12.08 -16.94 -7.15
C ASP A 29 11.12 -16.34 -8.19
N VAL A 30 11.43 -16.48 -9.48
CA VAL A 30 10.55 -16.01 -10.56
C VAL A 30 9.20 -16.71 -10.52
N ALA A 31 9.17 -18.03 -10.28
CA ALA A 31 7.92 -18.77 -10.12
C ALA A 31 7.12 -18.28 -8.92
N SER A 32 7.76 -17.98 -7.79
CA SER A 32 7.09 -17.40 -6.61
C SER A 32 6.48 -16.04 -6.95
N MET A 33 7.27 -15.14 -7.55
CA MET A 33 6.81 -13.80 -7.93
C MET A 33 5.62 -13.85 -8.90
N ASP A 34 5.60 -14.78 -9.85
CA ASP A 34 4.46 -14.94 -10.78
C ASP A 34 3.15 -15.26 -10.04
N THR A 35 3.22 -16.09 -8.99
CA THR A 35 2.06 -16.40 -8.15
C THR A 35 1.60 -15.18 -7.34
N GLU A 36 2.53 -14.40 -6.78
CA GLU A 36 2.23 -13.18 -6.02
C GLU A 36 1.60 -12.10 -6.91
N VAL A 37 2.17 -11.86 -8.09
CA VAL A 37 1.62 -10.93 -9.09
C VAL A 37 0.22 -11.38 -9.52
N SER A 38 0.03 -12.68 -9.75
CA SER A 38 -1.29 -13.23 -10.09
C SER A 38 -2.32 -13.02 -8.99
N ALA A 39 -1.93 -13.19 -7.72
CA ALA A 39 -2.80 -12.94 -6.57
C ALA A 39 -3.16 -11.45 -6.47
N LEU A 40 -2.17 -10.57 -6.62
CA LEU A 40 -2.38 -9.11 -6.62
C LEU A 40 -3.33 -8.66 -7.74
N MET A 41 -3.14 -9.16 -8.96
CA MET A 41 -4.02 -8.87 -10.09
C MET A 41 -5.47 -9.35 -9.86
N LYS A 42 -5.65 -10.50 -9.19
CA LYS A 42 -6.99 -10.97 -8.78
C LYS A 42 -7.63 -10.03 -7.75
N LEU A 43 -6.86 -9.52 -6.80
CA LEU A 43 -7.35 -8.55 -5.80
C LEU A 43 -7.81 -7.27 -6.48
N PHE A 44 -7.01 -6.68 -7.38
CA PHE A 44 -7.39 -5.48 -8.11
C PHE A 44 -8.69 -5.68 -8.92
N ARG A 45 -8.81 -6.80 -9.64
CA ARG A 45 -10.03 -7.13 -10.38
C ARG A 45 -11.27 -7.16 -9.48
N LYS A 46 -11.16 -7.80 -8.31
CA LYS A 46 -12.27 -7.90 -7.34
C LYS A 46 -12.66 -6.53 -6.79
N ILE A 47 -11.69 -5.65 -6.52
CA ILE A 47 -11.96 -4.28 -6.09
C ILE A 47 -12.72 -3.52 -7.18
N THR A 48 -12.26 -3.59 -8.44
CA THR A 48 -12.94 -2.93 -9.57
C THR A 48 -14.34 -3.48 -9.83
N GLU A 49 -14.58 -4.78 -9.60
CA GLU A 49 -15.92 -5.37 -9.70
C GLU A 49 -16.84 -4.94 -8.54
N SER A 50 -16.30 -4.79 -7.33
CA SER A 50 -17.06 -4.33 -6.15
C SER A 50 -17.52 -2.88 -6.29
N ASP A 51 -16.70 -2.04 -6.93
CA ASP A 51 -17.00 -0.64 -7.24
C ASP A 51 -18.11 -0.48 -8.30
N ARG A 52 -18.31 -1.50 -9.15
CA ARG A 52 -19.37 -1.52 -10.18
C ARG A 52 -20.70 -2.08 -9.70
N ALA A 53 -20.79 -2.59 -8.46
CA ALA A 53 -22.03 -3.11 -7.93
C ALA A 53 -23.04 -1.97 -7.71
N PRO A 54 -24.30 -2.07 -8.20
CA PRO A 54 -25.30 -1.06 -7.93
C PRO A 54 -25.52 -0.95 -6.41
N PRO A 55 -25.71 0.26 -5.86
CA PRO A 55 -25.99 0.41 -4.44
C PRO A 55 -27.25 -0.41 -4.09
N PRO A 56 -27.26 -1.10 -2.93
CA PRO A 56 -28.42 -1.87 -2.52
C PRO A 56 -29.62 -0.92 -2.39
N ARG A 57 -30.60 -1.08 -3.28
CA ARG A 57 -31.93 -0.46 -3.18
C ARG A 57 -32.72 -1.12 -2.06
N ASP A 58 -32.30 -0.97 -0.81
CA ASP A 58 -33.20 -1.00 0.34
C ASP A 58 -32.43 -0.61 1.61
N ARG A 59 -32.50 0.67 1.97
CA ARG A 59 -32.61 1.15 3.35
C ARG A 59 -32.66 2.67 3.29
N ASN A 60 -33.86 3.18 3.48
CA ASN A 60 -34.07 4.51 4.04
C ASN A 60 -33.28 4.55 5.36
N ASP A 61 -32.21 5.32 5.40
CA ASP A 61 -31.71 6.08 6.55
C ASP A 61 -30.44 6.82 6.10
N ASP A 62 -30.70 8.03 5.59
CA ASP A 62 -29.91 9.25 5.74
C ASP A 62 -28.54 9.14 6.43
N LEU A 63 -27.49 8.80 5.67
CA LEU A 63 -26.12 9.29 5.84
C LEU A 63 -25.42 9.16 4.48
N SER A 64 -25.73 10.08 3.57
CA SER A 64 -24.98 10.23 2.31
C SER A 64 -23.58 10.77 2.64
N LEU A 65 -22.68 9.86 3.01
CA LEU A 65 -21.25 10.10 2.87
C LEU A 65 -20.92 9.84 1.39
N GLU A 66 -21.35 10.75 0.52
CA GLU A 66 -20.81 10.84 -0.83
C GLU A 66 -19.30 11.07 -0.68
N CYS A 67 -18.52 10.02 -0.90
CA CYS A 67 -17.12 10.19 -1.24
C CYS A 67 -17.10 10.87 -2.60
N GLU A 68 -17.07 12.20 -2.58
CA GLU A 68 -16.76 13.00 -3.76
C GLU A 68 -15.50 12.41 -4.41
N PRO A 69 -15.53 12.08 -5.71
CA PRO A 69 -14.32 11.66 -6.41
C PRO A 69 -13.33 12.81 -6.30
N VAL A 70 -12.21 12.59 -5.61
CA VAL A 70 -11.13 13.57 -5.57
C VAL A 70 -10.61 13.67 -7.00
N HIS A 71 -11.07 14.68 -7.72
CA HIS A 71 -10.41 15.16 -8.92
C HIS A 71 -9.02 15.60 -8.47
N LEU A 72 -8.03 14.75 -8.69
CA LEU A 72 -6.64 15.18 -8.70
C LEU A 72 -6.49 16.13 -9.88
N ASP A 73 -6.83 17.39 -9.66
CA ASP A 73 -6.31 18.48 -10.46
C ASP A 73 -4.79 18.50 -10.23
N ASP A 74 -4.01 18.68 -11.30
CA ASP A 74 -2.53 18.74 -11.28
C ASP A 74 -2.00 19.99 -10.52
N THR A 75 -2.82 20.61 -9.67
CA THR A 75 -2.53 21.75 -8.79
C THR A 75 -2.04 21.33 -7.40
N LEU A 76 -1.49 20.12 -7.27
CA LEU A 76 -0.87 19.60 -6.04
C LEU A 76 0.49 20.25 -5.72
N ASP A 77 0.85 21.34 -6.41
CA ASP A 77 2.13 22.05 -6.26
C ASP A 77 2.11 23.08 -5.11
N ASP A 78 0.94 23.39 -4.52
CA ASP A 78 0.77 24.46 -3.53
C ASP A 78 0.14 23.99 -2.19
N ILE A 79 0.01 22.66 -1.97
CA ILE A 79 -0.38 22.15 -0.65
C ILE A 79 0.82 22.30 0.29
N ASP A 80 0.67 23.14 1.31
CA ASP A 80 1.63 23.27 2.41
C ASP A 80 1.76 21.92 3.13
N LEU A 81 2.79 21.16 2.73
CA LEU A 81 3.07 19.81 3.20
C LEU A 81 3.27 19.79 4.73
N GLU A 82 3.86 20.85 5.29
CA GLU A 82 4.09 20.98 6.74
C GLU A 82 2.76 21.15 7.49
N LYS A 83 1.85 21.97 6.94
CA LYS A 83 0.50 22.13 7.48
C LYS A 83 -0.32 20.85 7.39
N MET A 84 -0.21 20.10 6.29
CA MET A 84 -0.88 18.82 6.11
C MET A 84 -0.40 17.78 7.13
N GLU A 85 0.93 17.65 7.30
CA GLU A 85 1.52 16.71 8.27
C GLU A 85 1.10 17.03 9.71
N LYS A 86 1.04 18.33 10.05
CA LYS A 86 0.58 18.80 11.35
C LYS A 86 -0.88 18.44 11.63
N GLU A 87 -1.79 18.72 10.70
CA GLU A 87 -3.21 18.40 10.89
C GLU A 87 -3.46 16.89 10.87
N MET A 88 -2.70 16.13 10.07
CA MET A 88 -2.75 14.66 10.07
C MET A 88 -2.31 14.09 11.42
N SER A 89 -1.21 14.62 12.00
CA SER A 89 -0.73 14.23 13.32
C SER A 89 -1.76 14.53 14.43
N ALA A 90 -2.41 15.70 14.37
CA ALA A 90 -3.46 16.07 15.30
C ALA A 90 -4.68 15.14 15.22
N TYR A 91 -5.09 14.75 14.01
CA TYR A 91 -6.18 13.80 13.80
C TYR A 91 -5.86 12.41 14.35
N VAL A 92 -4.65 11.90 14.09
CA VAL A 92 -4.20 10.59 14.63
C VAL A 92 -4.14 10.61 16.16
N SER A 93 -3.64 11.71 16.75
CA SER A 93 -3.60 11.87 18.21
C SER A 93 -5.00 11.89 18.82
N ALA A 94 -5.95 12.62 18.21
CA ALA A 94 -7.35 12.65 18.67
C ALA A 94 -8.00 11.26 18.56
N LEU A 95 -7.74 10.52 17.47
CA LEU A 95 -8.21 9.15 17.30
C LEU A 95 -7.65 8.20 18.35
N SER A 96 -6.37 8.34 18.71
CA SER A 96 -5.77 7.53 19.78
C SER A 96 -6.44 7.80 21.13
N ALA A 97 -6.66 9.07 21.47
CA ALA A 97 -7.33 9.46 22.71
C ALA A 97 -8.78 8.97 22.76
N ALA A 98 -9.54 9.09 21.66
CA ALA A 98 -10.92 8.59 21.57
C ALA A 98 -10.99 7.06 21.63
N LYS A 99 -9.98 6.35 21.09
CA LYS A 99 -9.89 4.89 21.19
C LYS A 99 -9.62 4.41 22.62
N GLU A 100 -8.79 5.14 23.37
CA GLU A 100 -8.48 4.83 24.76
C GLU A 100 -9.62 5.23 25.71
N ASN A 101 -10.33 6.33 25.41
CA ASN A 101 -11.47 6.81 26.16
C ASN A 101 -12.53 7.44 25.23
N PRO A 102 -13.57 6.69 24.82
CA PRO A 102 -14.57 7.17 23.87
C PRO A 102 -15.64 8.04 24.53
N THR A 103 -15.24 9.22 25.01
CA THR A 103 -16.16 10.24 25.52
C THR A 103 -16.58 11.20 24.40
N ASP A 104 -17.76 11.81 24.49
CA ASP A 104 -18.27 12.81 23.53
C ASP A 104 -17.28 13.95 23.25
N GLU A 105 -16.50 14.34 24.24
CA GLU A 105 -15.43 15.34 24.10
C GLU A 105 -14.33 14.88 23.14
N PHE A 106 -13.86 13.63 23.29
CA PHE A 106 -12.85 13.06 22.39
C PHE A 106 -13.41 12.78 21.00
N MET A 107 -14.67 12.37 20.89
CA MET A 107 -15.34 12.20 19.59
C MET A 107 -15.50 13.54 18.86
N ARG A 108 -15.83 14.62 19.58
CA ARG A 108 -15.85 15.98 19.02
C ARG A 108 -14.45 16.43 18.58
N ALA A 109 -13.41 16.16 19.38
CA ALA A 109 -12.03 16.47 19.02
C ALA A 109 -11.57 15.74 17.75
N VAL A 110 -11.99 14.49 17.54
CA VAL A 110 -11.76 13.73 16.31
C VAL A 110 -12.47 14.37 15.11
N ALA A 111 -13.73 14.76 15.27
CA ALA A 111 -14.50 15.43 14.22
C ALA A 111 -13.88 16.77 13.82
N ASP A 112 -13.48 17.59 14.80
CA ASP A 112 -12.83 18.89 14.56
C ASP A 112 -11.47 18.72 13.87
N ALA A 113 -10.67 17.73 14.30
CA ALA A 113 -9.38 17.45 13.66
C ALA A 113 -9.55 16.93 12.22
N ARG A 114 -10.60 16.14 11.96
CA ARG A 114 -10.94 15.70 10.60
C ARG A 114 -11.33 16.87 9.71
N LEU A 115 -12.15 17.81 10.20
CA LEU A 115 -12.55 19.00 9.45
C LEU A 115 -11.35 19.88 9.10
N ARG A 116 -10.42 20.07 10.04
CA ARG A 116 -9.19 20.84 9.78
C ARG A 116 -8.31 20.17 8.72
N LEU A 117 -8.16 18.85 8.77
CA LEU A 117 -7.40 18.10 7.77
C LEU A 117 -8.05 18.18 6.38
N GLN A 118 -9.38 18.08 6.30
CA GLN A 118 -10.12 18.23 5.05
C GLN A 118 -9.90 19.61 4.41
N ALA A 119 -9.87 20.67 5.21
CA ALA A 119 -9.62 22.04 4.72
C ALA A 119 -8.17 22.29 4.24
N VAL A 120 -7.25 21.35 4.43
CA VAL A 120 -5.88 21.42 3.89
C VAL A 120 -5.76 20.64 2.58
N VAL A 121 -6.64 19.67 2.35
CA VAL A 121 -6.57 18.71 1.22
C VAL A 121 -7.60 19.03 0.13
N LEU A 122 -8.66 19.77 0.46
CA LEU A 122 -9.72 20.26 -0.43
C LEU A 122 -9.61 21.77 -0.62
#